data_AF-A0A1N6GR44-F1
#
_entry.id   AF-A0A1N6GR44-F1
#
_cell.length_a   1.000
_cell.length_b   1.000
_cell.length_c   1.000
_cell.angle_alpha   90.00
_cell.angle_beta   90.00
_cell.angle_gamma   90.00
#
_symmetry.space_group_name_H-M   'P 1'
#
loop_
_entity.id
_entity.type
_entity.pdbx_description
1 polymer ?
#
loop_
_entity_poly.entity_id
_entity_poly.type
_entity_poly.pdbx_seq_one_letter_code
_entity_poly.pdbx_strand_id
1 'polypeptide(L)'
;MRREIGLEGSRDNRALLAGAEGLRTLPIFEKIDLEAGQRAISFTPSKRWITRILPGMKVWGRFDIALIARCRTLFDIRLYELIALHQGKVTPRFSLPGIDPRTEGMRWEDSRRKWLDSAVRLSAMTGNTMLFGVVDDGRTPGVPEVIVKLENPGTTWEEGCLYRYGKPVRAIEVGPGGYRALSSRETDSKRDLKRIELP
;
A
#
# COMPACT_ATOMS: atom_id res chain seq x y z
N MET A 1 -18.36 -12.55 11.34
CA MET A 1 -17.59 -11.35 11.76
C MET A 1 -16.74 -11.52 13.02
N ARG A 2 -17.26 -11.64 14.26
CA ARG A 2 -16.39 -11.76 15.47
C ARG A 2 -15.36 -12.90 15.42
N ARG A 3 -15.68 -14.01 14.75
CA ARG A 3 -14.76 -15.14 14.50
C ARG A 3 -13.80 -14.94 13.33
N GLU A 4 -14.02 -13.95 12.47
CA GLU A 4 -13.26 -13.75 11.22
C GLU A 4 -12.28 -12.57 11.30
N ILE A 5 -12.50 -11.65 12.24
CA ILE A 5 -11.68 -10.44 12.46
C ILE A 5 -11.30 -10.19 13.91
N GLY A 6 -11.95 -10.88 14.85
CA GLY A 6 -11.65 -10.72 16.27
C GLY A 6 -10.38 -11.48 16.62
N LEU A 7 -9.51 -10.85 17.42
CA LEU A 7 -8.52 -11.58 18.20
C LEU A 7 -9.28 -12.62 19.05
N GLU A 8 -9.04 -13.90 18.78
CA GLU A 8 -9.73 -15.00 19.44
C GLU A 8 -9.58 -14.86 20.97
N GLY A 9 -10.70 -14.83 21.70
CA GLY A 9 -10.69 -14.73 23.16
C GLY A 9 -10.37 -13.36 23.77
N SER A 10 -10.16 -12.30 22.97
CA SER A 10 -9.93 -10.97 23.55
C SER A 10 -11.22 -10.39 24.14
N ARG A 11 -11.28 -10.29 25.48
CA ARG A 11 -12.27 -9.47 26.20
C ARG A 11 -11.94 -7.98 26.12
N ASP A 12 -10.89 -7.59 25.40
CA ASP A 12 -10.42 -6.22 25.32
C ASP A 12 -11.16 -5.43 24.23
N ASN A 13 -12.07 -4.55 24.66
CA ASN A 13 -12.80 -3.65 23.77
C ASN A 13 -12.05 -2.33 23.50
N ARG A 14 -10.86 -2.10 24.07
CA ARG A 14 -10.14 -0.82 23.92
C ARG A 14 -9.90 -0.42 22.47
N ALA A 15 -9.52 -1.38 21.63
CA ALA A 15 -9.31 -1.13 20.20
C ALA A 15 -10.62 -0.72 19.49
N LEU A 16 -11.75 -1.32 19.88
CA LEU A 16 -13.08 -0.96 19.37
C LEU A 16 -13.47 0.47 19.80
N LEU A 17 -13.26 0.81 21.07
CA LEU A 17 -13.54 2.12 21.63
C LEU A 17 -12.71 3.22 20.97
N ALA A 18 -11.38 3.03 20.91
CA ALA A 18 -10.47 3.98 20.28
C ALA A 18 -10.76 4.12 18.78
N GLY A 19 -11.06 3.01 18.10
CA GLY A 19 -11.46 3.01 16.69
C GLY A 19 -12.76 3.79 16.47
N ALA A 20 -13.80 3.55 17.27
CA ALA A 20 -15.07 4.27 17.15
C ALA A 20 -14.88 5.79 17.33
N GLU A 21 -14.06 6.22 18.29
CA GLU A 21 -13.78 7.63 18.50
C GLU A 21 -13.05 8.26 17.30
N GLY A 22 -12.04 7.58 16.76
CA GLY A 22 -11.36 8.03 15.55
C GLY A 22 -12.31 8.14 14.36
N LEU A 23 -13.19 7.16 14.17
CA LEU A 23 -14.14 7.16 13.05
C LEU A 23 -15.18 8.28 13.15
N ARG A 24 -15.56 8.73 14.35
CA ARG A 24 -16.51 9.85 14.55
C ARG A 24 -16.01 11.16 13.97
N THR A 25 -14.68 11.33 13.89
CA THR A 25 -14.07 12.54 13.33
C THR A 25 -14.12 12.59 11.79
N LEU A 26 -14.47 11.46 11.14
CA LEU A 26 -14.43 11.35 9.70
C LEU A 26 -15.77 11.78 9.07
N PRO A 27 -15.76 12.56 7.97
CA PRO A 27 -16.98 13.06 7.30
C PRO A 27 -17.74 11.99 6.50
N ILE A 28 -17.39 10.71 6.69
CA ILE A 28 -17.99 9.56 6.02
C ILE A 28 -19.16 8.97 6.81
N PHE A 29 -19.29 9.29 8.10
CA PHE A 29 -20.40 8.86 8.96
C PHE A 29 -21.19 10.08 9.46
N GLU A 30 -22.51 9.95 9.50
CA GLU A 30 -23.40 10.87 10.22
C GLU A 30 -23.44 10.56 11.71
N LYS A 31 -23.35 9.26 12.06
CA LYS A 31 -23.42 8.80 13.44
C LYS A 31 -22.58 7.54 13.62
N ILE A 32 -21.93 7.43 14.78
CA ILE A 32 -21.27 6.20 15.25
C ILE A 32 -21.55 6.03 16.73
N ASP A 33 -22.26 4.96 17.07
CA ASP A 33 -22.60 4.61 18.44
C ASP A 33 -21.95 3.30 18.86
N LEU A 34 -21.81 3.14 20.18
CA LEU A 34 -21.38 1.92 20.81
C LEU A 34 -22.60 1.25 21.46
N GLU A 35 -22.86 0.00 21.09
CA GLU A 35 -24.02 -0.76 21.52
C GLU A 35 -23.65 -1.98 22.36
N ALA A 36 -24.67 -2.64 22.93
CA ALA A 36 -24.54 -3.90 23.67
C ALA A 36 -23.49 -3.87 24.78
N GLY A 37 -23.41 -2.75 25.53
CA GLY A 37 -22.37 -2.54 26.54
C GLY A 37 -20.97 -2.37 25.92
N GLN A 38 -20.87 -1.55 24.87
CA GLN A 38 -19.62 -1.21 24.16
C GLN A 38 -18.94 -2.41 23.47
N ARG A 39 -19.75 -3.36 23.01
CA ARG A 39 -19.30 -4.62 22.39
C ARG A 39 -19.57 -4.69 20.89
N ALA A 40 -20.35 -3.75 20.39
CA ALA A 40 -20.68 -3.57 18.99
C ALA A 40 -20.61 -2.09 18.63
N ILE A 41 -20.34 -1.80 17.37
CA ILE A 41 -20.45 -0.47 16.79
C ILE A 41 -21.65 -0.49 15.85
N SER A 42 -22.53 0.49 15.99
CA SER A 42 -23.52 0.83 14.96
C SER A 42 -23.15 2.16 14.33
N PHE A 43 -23.46 2.32 13.05
CA PHE A 43 -23.10 3.52 12.31
C PHE A 43 -24.14 3.86 11.25
N THR A 44 -24.31 5.16 11.02
CA THR A 44 -25.09 5.72 9.92
C THR A 44 -24.11 6.37 8.96
N PRO A 45 -23.97 5.87 7.71
CA PRO A 45 -23.11 6.53 6.74
C PRO A 45 -23.66 7.90 6.35
N SER A 46 -22.77 8.82 6.01
CA SER A 46 -23.14 10.17 5.59
C SER A 46 -23.92 10.17 4.28
N LYS A 47 -25.10 10.82 4.25
CA LYS A 47 -25.90 11.01 3.02
C LYS A 47 -25.08 11.71 1.95
N ARG A 48 -24.26 12.71 2.32
CA ARG A 48 -23.35 13.39 1.39
C ARG A 48 -22.35 12.40 0.80
N TRP A 49 -21.81 11.51 1.63
CA TRP A 49 -20.85 10.51 1.15
C TRP A 49 -21.52 9.50 0.20
N ILE A 50 -22.66 8.93 0.58
CA ILE A 50 -23.42 7.96 -0.25
C ILE A 50 -23.90 8.57 -1.57
N THR A 51 -24.44 9.78 -1.56
CA THR A 51 -25.15 10.33 -2.73
C THR A 51 -24.25 11.14 -3.67
N ARG A 52 -23.12 11.68 -3.18
CA ARG A 52 -22.25 12.54 -3.98
C ARG A 52 -20.85 11.97 -4.19
N ILE A 53 -20.26 11.39 -3.16
CA ILE A 53 -18.86 10.93 -3.22
C ILE A 53 -18.78 9.54 -3.81
N LEU A 54 -19.50 8.59 -3.22
CA LEU A 54 -19.48 7.18 -3.61
C LEU A 54 -19.81 6.95 -5.10
N PRO A 55 -20.85 7.59 -5.68
CA PRO A 55 -21.19 7.38 -7.08
C PRO A 55 -20.17 7.98 -8.05
N GLY A 56 -19.37 8.95 -7.61
CA GLY A 56 -18.29 9.55 -8.39
C GLY A 56 -16.99 8.76 -8.39
N MET A 57 -16.89 7.70 -7.57
CA MET A 57 -15.66 6.90 -7.46
C MET A 57 -15.50 5.98 -8.68
N LYS A 58 -14.40 6.16 -9.40
CA LYS A 58 -14.06 5.38 -10.61
C LYS A 58 -13.08 4.24 -10.36
N VAL A 59 -12.43 4.24 -9.20
CA VAL A 59 -11.37 3.28 -8.86
C VAL A 59 -11.73 2.61 -7.55
N TRP A 60 -11.64 1.28 -7.56
CA TRP A 60 -11.97 0.43 -6.42
C TRP A 60 -10.84 -0.57 -6.21
N GLY A 61 -10.49 -0.82 -4.95
CA GLY A 61 -9.55 -1.85 -4.55
C GLY A 61 -10.29 -2.93 -3.78
N ARG A 62 -9.99 -4.20 -4.05
CA ARG A 62 -10.54 -5.31 -3.26
C ARG A 62 -9.60 -5.59 -2.10
N PHE A 63 -10.12 -5.50 -0.89
CA PHE A 63 -9.38 -5.77 0.33
C PHE A 63 -9.79 -7.11 0.94
N ASP A 64 -8.81 -7.90 1.33
CA ASP A 64 -9.00 -9.07 2.17
C ASP A 64 -8.89 -8.64 3.63
N ILE A 65 -9.97 -8.85 4.37
CA ILE A 65 -10.08 -8.47 5.77
C ILE A 65 -9.08 -9.26 6.64
N ALA A 66 -8.78 -10.52 6.30
CA ALA A 66 -7.78 -11.32 7.00
C ALA A 66 -6.36 -10.78 6.80
N LEU A 67 -6.08 -10.17 5.64
CA LEU A 67 -4.81 -9.47 5.39
C LEU A 67 -4.74 -8.16 6.17
N ILE A 68 -5.82 -7.36 6.19
CA ILE A 68 -5.89 -6.13 7.00
C ILE A 68 -5.62 -6.42 8.47
N ALA A 69 -6.22 -7.47 9.02
CA ALA A 69 -6.04 -7.86 10.42
C ALA A 69 -4.58 -8.24 10.77
N ARG A 70 -3.77 -8.59 9.76
CA ARG A 70 -2.35 -8.93 9.91
C ARG A 70 -1.41 -7.74 9.69
N CYS A 71 -1.92 -6.61 9.18
CA CYS A 71 -1.16 -5.35 9.11
C CYS A 71 -0.87 -4.85 10.53
N ARG A 72 0.40 -4.50 10.81
CA ARG A 72 0.86 -4.09 12.15
C ARG A 72 1.12 -2.61 12.26
N THR A 73 1.34 -1.95 11.12
CA THR A 73 1.76 -0.56 11.04
C THR A 73 0.91 0.19 10.02
N LEU A 74 0.88 1.51 10.14
CA LEU A 74 0.25 2.35 9.12
C LEU A 74 0.91 2.17 7.74
N PHE A 75 2.21 1.88 7.69
CA PHE A 75 2.93 1.59 6.44
C PHE A 75 2.43 0.30 5.78
N ASP A 76 2.11 -0.74 6.56
CA ASP A 76 1.48 -1.96 6.03
C ASP A 76 0.12 -1.63 5.40
N ILE A 77 -0.72 -0.86 6.10
CA ILE A 77 -2.06 -0.49 5.60
C ILE A 77 -1.93 0.34 4.32
N ARG A 78 -1.09 1.38 4.32
CA ARG A 78 -0.88 2.26 3.15
C ARG A 78 -0.33 1.52 1.94
N LEU A 79 0.65 0.64 2.15
CA LEU A 79 1.20 -0.14 1.05
C LEU A 79 0.17 -1.16 0.54
N TYR A 80 -0.59 -1.79 1.43
CA TYR A 80 -1.65 -2.73 1.05
C TYR A 80 -2.78 -2.05 0.28
N GLU A 81 -3.18 -0.83 0.64
CA GLU A 81 -4.11 0.00 -0.13
C GLU A 81 -3.65 0.15 -1.59
N LEU A 82 -2.38 0.49 -1.80
CA LEU A 82 -1.83 0.67 -3.14
C LEU A 82 -1.76 -0.65 -3.91
N ILE A 83 -1.36 -1.74 -3.26
CA ILE A 83 -1.36 -3.08 -3.86
C ILE A 83 -2.78 -3.46 -4.31
N ALA A 84 -3.77 -3.33 -3.43
CA ALA A 84 -5.16 -3.67 -3.71
C ALA A 84 -5.76 -2.83 -4.87
N LEU A 85 -5.40 -1.54 -4.96
CA LEU A 85 -5.82 -0.65 -6.05
C LEU A 85 -5.14 -0.95 -7.40
N HIS A 86 -4.03 -1.67 -7.38
CA HIS A 86 -3.24 -2.00 -8.57
C HIS A 86 -3.27 -3.49 -8.91
N GLN A 87 -3.90 -4.31 -8.09
CA GLN A 87 -4.06 -5.73 -8.33
C GLN A 87 -4.89 -5.98 -9.60
N GLY A 88 -4.45 -6.92 -10.43
CA GLY A 88 -5.08 -7.25 -11.71
C GLY A 88 -4.75 -6.29 -12.87
N LYS A 89 -3.97 -5.23 -12.64
CA LYS A 89 -3.40 -4.45 -13.75
C LYS A 89 -2.24 -5.21 -14.38
N VAL A 90 -2.08 -5.05 -15.69
CA VAL A 90 -0.99 -5.64 -16.48
C VAL A 90 0.37 -5.04 -16.09
N THR A 91 0.41 -3.72 -15.85
CA THR A 91 1.62 -2.97 -15.49
C THR A 91 1.44 -2.13 -14.21
N PRO A 92 1.23 -2.76 -13.04
CA PRO A 92 0.90 -2.06 -11.81
C PRO A 92 2.09 -1.27 -11.26
N ARG A 93 1.93 0.05 -11.21
CA ARG A 93 2.91 0.98 -10.64
C ARG A 93 2.22 2.06 -9.82
N PHE A 94 2.88 2.51 -8.76
CA PHE A 94 2.42 3.62 -7.94
C PHE A 94 3.57 4.27 -7.18
N SER A 95 3.39 5.53 -6.78
CA SER A 95 4.36 6.25 -5.95
C SER A 95 4.03 6.05 -4.48
N LEU A 96 5.05 5.94 -3.63
CA LEU A 96 4.82 5.89 -2.18
C LEU A 96 4.29 7.24 -1.68
N PRO A 97 3.21 7.24 -0.87
CA PRO A 97 2.62 8.47 -0.39
C PRO A 97 3.52 9.14 0.65
N GLY A 98 3.54 10.47 0.63
CA GLY A 98 4.20 11.28 1.64
C GLY A 98 5.72 11.30 1.57
N ILE A 99 6.32 10.82 0.47
CA ILE A 99 7.75 11.01 0.18
C ILE A 99 7.90 12.23 -0.72
N ASP A 100 8.24 13.39 -0.14
CA ASP A 100 8.68 14.57 -0.87
C ASP A 100 9.42 15.53 0.09
N PRO A 101 10.73 15.76 -0.06
CA PRO A 101 11.53 16.58 0.85
C PRO A 101 11.23 18.08 0.73
N ARG A 102 10.44 18.50 -0.26
CA ARG A 102 10.02 19.91 -0.47
C ARG A 102 8.73 20.24 0.30
N THR A 103 8.10 19.24 0.89
CA THR A 103 6.85 19.37 1.64
C THR A 103 7.05 18.98 3.10
N GLU A 104 6.03 19.10 3.94
CA GLU A 104 6.00 18.51 5.29
C GLU A 104 5.96 16.95 5.27
N GLY A 105 6.19 16.35 4.10
CA GLY A 105 6.30 14.91 3.92
C GLY A 105 7.51 14.30 4.64
N MET A 106 7.50 12.97 4.72
CA MET A 106 8.56 12.20 5.32
C MET A 106 9.72 12.04 4.33
N ARG A 107 10.96 12.19 4.82
CA ARG A 107 12.14 11.88 4.00
C ARG A 107 12.23 10.38 3.76
N TRP A 108 12.74 10.00 2.60
CA TRP A 108 12.96 8.59 2.28
C TRP A 108 13.89 7.94 3.28
N GLU A 109 14.97 8.61 3.67
CA GLU A 109 16.00 8.10 4.57
C GLU A 109 15.41 7.70 5.94
N ASP A 110 14.45 8.48 6.43
CA ASP A 110 13.80 8.28 7.74
C ASP A 110 12.71 7.21 7.72
N SER A 111 12.19 6.91 6.52
CA SER A 111 11.03 6.03 6.30
C SER A 111 11.37 4.73 5.59
N ARG A 112 12.54 4.65 4.95
CA ARG A 112 12.98 3.57 4.07
C ARG A 112 12.80 2.20 4.72
N ARG A 113 13.30 2.04 5.94
CA ARG A 113 13.21 0.76 6.65
C ARG A 113 11.76 0.38 6.91
N LYS A 114 10.91 1.33 7.32
CA LYS A 114 9.48 1.08 7.60
C LYS A 114 8.75 0.64 6.34
N TRP A 115 9.01 1.28 5.20
CA TRP A 115 8.45 0.88 3.91
C TRP A 115 8.92 -0.51 3.47
N LEU A 116 10.24 -0.76 3.52
CA LEU A 116 10.81 -2.05 3.08
C LEU A 116 10.38 -3.22 3.98
N ASP A 117 10.36 -3.03 5.30
CA ASP A 117 9.88 -4.04 6.24
C ASP A 117 8.39 -4.34 6.01
N SER A 118 7.59 -3.34 5.66
CA SER A 118 6.17 -3.52 5.31
C SER A 118 6.01 -4.26 3.99
N ALA A 119 6.83 -3.94 3.00
CA ALA A 119 6.84 -4.61 1.71
C ALA A 119 7.20 -6.10 1.85
N VAL A 120 8.22 -6.45 2.64
CA VAL A 120 8.57 -7.85 2.93
C VAL A 120 7.41 -8.60 3.58
N ARG A 121 6.77 -8.01 4.60
CA ARG A 121 5.59 -8.62 5.25
C ARG A 121 4.46 -8.86 4.27
N LEU A 122 4.11 -7.85 3.47
CA LEU A 122 3.01 -7.95 2.50
C LEU A 122 3.34 -8.92 1.38
N SER A 123 4.60 -8.98 0.91
CA SER A 123 5.06 -9.99 -0.03
C SER A 123 4.89 -11.39 0.52
N ALA A 124 5.27 -11.65 1.78
CA ALA A 124 5.06 -12.95 2.42
C ALA A 124 3.57 -13.31 2.60
N MET A 125 2.71 -12.31 2.76
CA MET A 125 1.27 -12.50 2.93
C MET A 125 0.51 -12.70 1.61
N THR A 126 0.96 -12.05 0.54
CA THR A 126 0.23 -11.98 -0.74
C THR A 126 0.87 -12.76 -1.88
N GLY A 127 2.14 -13.18 -1.72
CA GLY A 127 2.93 -13.79 -2.78
C GLY A 127 3.47 -12.79 -3.82
N ASN A 128 3.13 -11.51 -3.71
CA ASN A 128 3.61 -10.49 -4.64
C ASN A 128 5.09 -10.15 -4.39
N THR A 129 5.84 -9.86 -5.45
CA THR A 129 7.17 -9.24 -5.38
C THR A 129 7.07 -7.76 -5.76
N MET A 130 8.06 -6.97 -5.38
CA MET A 130 8.05 -5.53 -5.66
C MET A 130 9.43 -5.02 -6.03
N LEU A 131 9.46 -4.02 -6.92
CA LEU A 131 10.66 -3.28 -7.27
C LEU A 131 10.48 -1.81 -6.91
N PHE A 132 11.25 -1.35 -5.93
CA PHE A 132 11.27 0.04 -5.48
C PHE A 132 12.34 0.79 -6.28
N GLY A 133 11.93 1.75 -7.10
CA GLY A 133 12.80 2.69 -7.78
C GLY A 133 12.89 4.00 -7.00
N VAL A 134 14.08 4.32 -6.51
CA VAL A 134 14.38 5.57 -5.80
C VAL A 134 14.75 6.62 -6.85
N VAL A 135 13.90 7.62 -7.01
CA VAL A 135 14.10 8.70 -7.98
C VAL A 135 15.03 9.74 -7.39
N ASP A 136 15.98 10.20 -8.20
CA ASP A 136 16.84 11.34 -7.89
C ASP A 136 16.92 12.18 -9.17
N ASP A 137 16.43 13.41 -9.07
CA ASP A 137 16.31 14.34 -10.18
C ASP A 137 17.55 15.26 -10.31
N GLY A 138 18.55 15.10 -9.44
CA GLY A 138 19.76 15.92 -9.36
C GLY A 138 19.51 17.38 -8.99
N ARG A 139 18.29 17.76 -8.61
CA ARG A 139 17.87 19.15 -8.34
C ARG A 139 17.27 19.30 -6.95
N THR A 140 16.55 18.29 -6.49
CA THR A 140 15.87 18.27 -5.21
C THR A 140 16.82 17.71 -4.14
N PRO A 141 17.04 18.41 -3.01
CA PRO A 141 17.80 17.86 -1.91
C PRO A 141 17.10 16.61 -1.33
N GLY A 142 17.70 15.44 -1.54
CA GLY A 142 17.16 14.15 -1.08
C GLY A 142 16.34 13.43 -2.15
N VAL A 143 15.48 12.50 -1.73
CA VAL A 143 14.68 11.66 -2.64
C VAL A 143 13.30 12.29 -2.85
N PRO A 144 13.00 12.87 -4.02
CA PRO A 144 11.70 13.47 -4.32
C PRO A 144 10.57 12.44 -4.46
N GLU A 145 10.89 11.20 -4.83
CA GLU A 145 9.88 10.18 -5.11
C GLU A 145 10.46 8.77 -5.00
N VAL A 146 9.62 7.83 -4.55
CA VAL A 146 9.87 6.40 -4.67
C VAL A 146 8.73 5.75 -5.41
N ILE A 147 9.05 5.13 -6.55
CA ILE A 147 8.10 4.44 -7.42
C ILE A 147 8.18 2.94 -7.11
N VAL A 148 7.05 2.31 -6.86
CA VAL A 148 6.94 0.87 -6.66
C VAL A 148 6.30 0.24 -7.89
N LYS A 149 6.97 -0.77 -8.44
CA LYS A 149 6.36 -1.72 -9.39
C LYS A 149 5.97 -2.97 -8.61
N LEU A 150 4.75 -3.43 -8.83
CA LEU A 150 4.24 -4.65 -8.22
C LEU A 150 4.33 -5.80 -9.23
N GLU A 151 4.84 -6.95 -8.82
CA GLU A 151 4.87 -8.14 -9.66
C GLU A 151 3.98 -9.21 -9.02
N ASN A 152 3.07 -9.76 -9.81
CA ASN A 152 2.11 -10.78 -9.41
C ASN A 152 1.90 -11.77 -10.57
N PRO A 153 1.25 -12.93 -10.35
CA PRO A 153 1.10 -13.94 -11.40
C PRO A 153 0.39 -13.45 -12.69
N GLY A 154 -0.37 -12.36 -12.62
CA GLY A 154 -1.05 -11.77 -13.78
C GLY A 154 -0.35 -10.55 -14.38
N THR A 155 0.84 -10.16 -13.91
CA THR A 155 1.58 -9.04 -14.51
C THR A 155 2.37 -9.47 -15.73
N THR A 156 2.03 -8.92 -16.89
CA THR A 156 2.78 -9.05 -18.14
C THR A 156 3.51 -7.74 -18.44
N TRP A 157 4.84 -7.75 -18.34
CA TRP A 157 5.67 -6.60 -18.67
C TRP A 157 6.21 -6.76 -20.12
N GLU A 158 5.63 -6.05 -21.10
CA GLU A 158 6.02 -6.09 -22.53
C GLU A 158 7.28 -5.25 -22.89
N GLU A 159 7.90 -5.48 -24.07
CA GLU A 159 9.09 -4.75 -24.60
C GLU A 159 8.57 -3.50 -25.25
N GLY A 160 9.32 -2.40 -25.11
CA GLY A 160 8.93 -1.13 -25.73
C GLY A 160 7.77 -0.43 -25.00
N CYS A 161 6.99 -1.15 -24.18
CA CYS A 161 6.03 -0.57 -23.25
C CYS A 161 6.62 -0.22 -21.88
N LEU A 162 7.86 -0.62 -21.60
CA LEU A 162 8.62 -0.21 -20.42
C LEU A 162 9.21 1.18 -20.64
N TYR A 163 8.38 2.18 -20.38
CA TYR A 163 8.83 3.56 -20.31
C TYR A 163 9.91 3.74 -19.25
N ARG A 164 10.89 4.57 -19.64
CA ARG A 164 11.90 5.19 -18.79
C ARG A 164 11.23 5.67 -17.51
N TYR A 165 11.59 5.08 -16.38
CA TYR A 165 11.62 5.86 -15.15
C TYR A 165 12.33 7.20 -15.50
N GLY A 166 11.87 8.35 -15.00
CA GLY A 166 12.82 9.46 -14.85
C GLY A 166 14.02 8.87 -14.08
N LYS A 167 15.24 8.95 -14.64
CA LYS A 167 16.38 8.07 -14.28
C LYS A 167 16.43 7.80 -12.75
N PRO A 168 15.97 6.63 -12.26
CA PRO A 168 15.95 6.32 -10.86
C PRO A 168 17.36 5.89 -10.51
N VAL A 169 17.99 6.54 -9.55
CA VAL A 169 19.42 6.34 -9.32
C VAL A 169 19.71 4.99 -8.66
N ARG A 170 18.73 4.41 -7.95
CA ARG A 170 18.87 3.12 -7.26
C ARG A 170 17.56 2.31 -7.31
N ALA A 171 17.67 0.99 -7.42
CA ALA A 171 16.54 0.07 -7.31
C ALA A 171 16.72 -0.93 -6.17
N ILE A 172 15.62 -1.33 -5.54
CA ILE A 172 15.57 -2.30 -4.45
C ILE A 172 14.50 -3.33 -4.78
N GLU A 173 14.93 -4.58 -4.91
CA GLU A 173 14.02 -5.72 -5.08
C GLU A 173 13.54 -6.21 -3.71
N VAL A 174 12.25 -6.50 -3.59
CA VAL A 174 11.61 -6.96 -2.37
C VAL A 174 10.77 -8.19 -2.66
N GLY A 175 10.88 -9.19 -1.80
CA GLY A 175 10.06 -10.39 -1.82
C GLY A 175 9.86 -10.98 -0.43
N PRO A 176 9.25 -12.18 -0.34
CA PRO A 176 8.93 -12.81 0.94
C PRO A 176 10.13 -13.03 1.86
N GLY A 177 11.32 -13.24 1.28
CA GLY A 177 12.56 -13.53 2.02
C GLY A 177 13.35 -12.29 2.46
N GLY A 178 12.92 -11.08 2.10
CA GLY A 178 13.64 -9.85 2.41
C GLY A 178 13.75 -8.90 1.22
N TYR A 179 14.71 -7.98 1.29
CA TYR A 179 14.98 -7.02 0.23
C TYR A 179 16.47 -6.89 -0.04
N ARG A 180 16.81 -6.53 -1.28
CA ARG A 180 18.20 -6.34 -1.72
C ARG A 180 18.31 -5.14 -2.66
N ALA A 181 19.32 -4.31 -2.44
CA ALA A 181 19.67 -3.26 -3.38
C ALA A 181 20.29 -3.87 -4.65
N LEU A 182 19.83 -3.43 -5.80
CA LEU A 182 20.38 -3.84 -7.08
C LEU A 182 21.62 -3.01 -7.43
N SER A 183 22.61 -3.65 -8.04
CA SER A 183 23.73 -2.94 -8.67
C SER A 183 23.25 -2.05 -9.82
N SER A 184 24.09 -1.14 -10.32
CA SER A 184 23.72 -0.32 -11.49
C SER A 184 23.39 -1.19 -12.71
N ARG A 185 24.19 -2.24 -12.97
CA ARG A 185 23.95 -3.17 -14.08
C ARG A 185 22.65 -3.95 -13.90
N GLU A 186 22.34 -4.42 -12.70
CA GLU A 186 21.06 -5.09 -12.41
C GLU A 186 19.88 -4.11 -12.45
N THR A 187 20.08 -2.87 -12.03
CA THR A 187 19.07 -1.81 -12.12
C THR A 187 18.78 -1.50 -13.57
N ASP A 188 19.81 -1.34 -14.40
CA ASP A 188 19.68 -1.15 -15.85
C ASP A 188 19.02 -2.39 -16.47
N SER A 189 19.46 -3.59 -16.12
CA SER A 189 18.83 -4.83 -16.58
C SER A 189 17.38 -4.93 -16.13
N LYS A 190 17.01 -4.57 -14.90
CA LYS A 190 15.62 -4.56 -14.39
C LYS A 190 14.79 -3.37 -14.89
N ARG A 191 15.44 -2.35 -15.48
CA ARG A 191 14.77 -1.41 -16.37
C ARG A 191 14.46 -2.07 -17.72
N ASP A 192 15.30 -3.01 -18.14
CA ASP A 192 15.28 -3.68 -19.45
C ASP A 192 14.67 -5.11 -19.46
N LEU A 193 14.23 -5.66 -18.32
CA LEU A 193 13.83 -7.07 -18.19
C LEU A 193 12.35 -7.29 -18.52
N LYS A 194 12.09 -8.04 -19.59
CA LYS A 194 10.89 -8.85 -19.83
C LYS A 194 10.98 -10.20 -19.10
N ARG A 195 9.85 -10.70 -18.59
CA ARG A 195 9.64 -12.15 -18.51
C ARG A 195 8.63 -12.55 -19.58
N ILE A 196 9.11 -13.36 -20.51
CA ILE A 196 8.31 -14.16 -21.43
C ILE A 196 7.75 -15.33 -20.60
N GLU A 197 6.46 -15.64 -20.75
CA GLU A 197 5.99 -17.00 -20.46
C GLU A 197 5.87 -17.76 -21.79
N LEU A 198 6.56 -18.90 -21.87
CA LEU A 198 6.37 -19.95 -22.89
C LEU A 198 5.16 -20.82 -22.47
N PRO A 199 4.47 -21.54 -23.37
CA PRO A 199 4.10 -21.28 -24.77
C PRO A 199 2.63 -20.80 -24.94
#